data_AF-A0A1A8K4P1-F1
#
_entry.id   AF-A0A1A8K4P1-F1
#
_cell.length_a   1.000
_cell.length_b   1.000
_cell.length_c   1.000
_cell.angle_alpha   90.00
_cell.angle_beta   90.00
_cell.angle_gamma   90.00
#
_symmetry.space_group_name_H-M   'P 1'
#
loop_
_entity.id
_entity.type
_entity.pdbx_description
1 polymer ?
#
loop_
_entity_poly.entity_id
_entity_poly.type
_entity_poly.pdbx_seq_one_letter_code
_entity_poly.pdbx_strand_id
1 'polypeptide(L)'
;AFESDLAAHQDRVEQIAAIAQELNELDYYDSPSVNARCQRICDQWDSLGALSQKRNEALQRTEKLLETIDQLYLEFAKRAAPFNNWMEGAMEDLQDTFIVHTIEEIQGLSTAHEQFKATLPEADKERMAILGIHNEIAKIVQTYHVNMAGTNPYTTINPQEINAKWDKVRQLVPQRDQALIEEHARQQNNERLRRQFATQANIIGPWIQNKMQEIGRISIEMHGTLEDQLTHLRQYEKSIVNYKPKIDQLEGDHQLIQEALIFDNKHTNYTMEHIRVGWEQLLTTIARTINEIENQILTRDAKGISQEQLNEFRASFNHFDRDHSGTLGAEEFKACLISLGFDIGNDAQVLNRSHTHAVRGLTVFFSPSFALFPFILPSLPFLFSSMLSCLTECASSSSLSCNVHIMDCCGFLLTFQPLSPHPPPIFLSPSWFCLSPADLVEENRNHGC
;
A
#
# COMPACT_ATOMS: atom_id res chain seq x y z
N ALA A 1 60.11 -50.42 -22.52
CA ALA A 1 60.13 -51.88 -22.74
C ALA A 1 60.83 -52.23 -24.05
N PHE A 2 60.26 -51.87 -25.21
CA PHE A 2 60.88 -52.13 -26.53
C PHE A 2 62.32 -51.60 -26.66
N GLU A 3 62.59 -50.35 -26.27
CA GLU A 3 63.96 -49.79 -26.36
C GLU A 3 64.97 -50.50 -25.46
N SER A 4 64.52 -51.02 -24.31
CA SER A 4 65.36 -51.82 -23.40
C SER A 4 65.69 -53.18 -23.99
N ASP A 5 64.71 -53.83 -24.64
CA ASP A 5 64.89 -55.09 -25.36
C ASP A 5 65.79 -54.90 -26.59
N LEU A 6 65.60 -53.81 -27.33
CA LEU A 6 66.46 -53.42 -28.45
C LEU A 6 67.91 -53.22 -27.97
N ALA A 7 68.13 -52.50 -26.88
CA ALA A 7 69.46 -52.30 -26.29
C ALA A 7 70.11 -53.62 -25.84
N ALA A 8 69.34 -54.54 -25.26
CA ALA A 8 69.84 -55.86 -24.84
C ALA A 8 70.31 -56.75 -26.00
N HIS A 9 69.89 -56.44 -27.23
CA HIS A 9 70.28 -57.16 -28.44
C HIS A 9 71.45 -56.49 -29.19
N GLN A 10 71.95 -55.35 -28.72
CA GLN A 10 73.09 -54.63 -29.29
C GLN A 10 74.36 -55.49 -29.30
N ASP A 11 74.73 -56.07 -28.16
CA ASP A 11 75.91 -56.92 -28.01
C ASP A 11 75.90 -58.10 -28.99
N ARG A 12 74.71 -58.64 -29.30
CA ARG A 12 74.56 -59.76 -30.24
C ARG A 12 74.88 -59.33 -31.67
N VAL A 13 74.49 -58.12 -32.07
CA VAL A 13 74.80 -57.58 -33.40
C VAL A 13 76.29 -57.27 -33.52
N GLU A 14 76.89 -56.72 -32.46
CA GLU A 14 78.33 -56.46 -32.39
C GLU A 14 79.15 -57.76 -32.47
N GLN A 15 78.72 -58.82 -31.78
CA GLN A 15 79.35 -60.15 -31.88
C GLN A 15 79.26 -60.74 -33.29
N ILE A 16 78.11 -60.62 -33.96
CA ILE A 16 77.95 -61.09 -35.36
C ILE A 16 78.93 -60.35 -36.28
N ALA A 17 79.09 -59.04 -36.11
CA ALA A 17 80.03 -58.23 -36.89
C ALA A 17 81.49 -58.60 -36.61
N ALA A 18 81.86 -58.78 -35.33
CA ALA A 18 83.22 -59.19 -34.93
C ALA A 18 83.60 -60.57 -35.50
N ILE A 19 82.70 -61.57 -35.39
CA ILE A 19 82.93 -62.91 -35.95
C ILE A 19 83.03 -62.86 -37.48
N ALA A 20 82.22 -62.03 -38.15
CA ALA A 20 82.33 -61.84 -39.60
C ALA A 20 83.69 -61.23 -40.00
N GLN A 21 84.23 -60.31 -39.19
CA GLN A 21 85.56 -59.73 -39.42
C GLN A 21 86.68 -60.77 -39.24
N GLU A 22 86.65 -61.56 -38.17
CA GLU A 22 87.63 -62.65 -37.97
C GLU A 22 87.61 -63.67 -39.12
N LEU A 23 86.42 -64.01 -39.64
CA LEU A 23 86.28 -64.88 -40.82
C LEU A 23 86.92 -64.29 -42.08
N ASN A 24 86.94 -62.96 -42.22
CA ASN A 24 87.68 -62.30 -43.31
C ASN A 24 89.19 -62.38 -43.12
N GLU A 25 89.67 -62.20 -41.89
CA GLU A 25 91.11 -62.24 -41.56
C GLU A 25 91.73 -63.63 -41.76
N LEU A 26 90.90 -64.69 -41.65
CA LEU A 26 91.28 -66.08 -41.87
C LEU A 26 91.09 -66.57 -43.32
N ASP A 27 90.77 -65.68 -44.27
CA ASP A 27 90.51 -66.00 -45.68
C ASP A 27 89.46 -67.11 -45.90
N TYR A 28 88.38 -67.09 -45.11
CA TYR A 28 87.30 -68.08 -45.25
C TYR A 28 86.66 -68.03 -46.66
N TYR A 29 86.42 -69.21 -47.24
CA TYR A 29 86.08 -69.34 -48.67
C TYR A 29 84.77 -68.65 -49.10
N ASP A 30 83.81 -68.47 -48.20
CA ASP A 30 82.50 -67.84 -48.47
C ASP A 30 82.31 -66.51 -47.69
N SER A 31 83.41 -65.87 -47.31
CA SER A 31 83.39 -64.55 -46.67
C SER A 31 82.56 -63.48 -47.41
N PRO A 32 82.52 -63.42 -48.77
CA PRO A 32 81.67 -62.44 -49.47
C PRO A 32 80.17 -62.57 -49.16
N SER A 33 79.65 -63.80 -49.04
CA SER A 33 78.24 -64.06 -48.73
C SER A 33 77.91 -63.72 -47.27
N VAL A 34 78.81 -64.09 -46.34
CA VAL A 34 78.70 -63.76 -44.91
C VAL A 34 78.72 -62.24 -44.70
N ASN A 35 79.65 -61.53 -45.34
CA ASN A 35 79.73 -60.07 -45.27
C ASN A 35 78.47 -59.40 -45.83
N ALA A 36 77.96 -59.86 -46.98
CA ALA A 36 76.74 -59.33 -47.55
C ALA A 36 75.53 -59.52 -46.62
N ARG A 37 75.47 -60.65 -45.87
CA ARG A 37 74.42 -60.90 -44.88
C ARG A 37 74.62 -60.09 -43.61
N CYS A 38 75.85 -59.97 -43.10
CA CYS A 38 76.19 -59.15 -41.95
C CYS A 38 75.82 -57.68 -42.20
N GLN A 39 76.19 -57.15 -43.36
CA GLN A 39 75.85 -55.79 -43.77
C GLN A 39 74.34 -55.56 -43.75
N ARG A 40 73.54 -56.46 -44.32
CA ARG A 40 72.05 -56.35 -44.27
C ARG A 40 71.51 -56.32 -42.84
N ILE A 41 72.10 -57.10 -41.93
CA ILE A 41 71.71 -57.11 -40.51
C ILE A 41 72.06 -55.77 -39.86
N CYS A 42 73.25 -55.24 -40.08
CA CYS A 42 73.67 -53.93 -39.57
C CYS A 42 72.80 -52.80 -40.14
N ASP A 43 72.57 -52.76 -41.46
CA ASP A 43 71.73 -51.74 -42.11
C ASP A 43 70.29 -51.76 -41.55
N GLN A 44 69.73 -52.96 -41.37
CA GLN A 44 68.40 -53.12 -40.79
C GLN A 44 68.36 -52.72 -39.32
N TRP A 45 69.42 -53.02 -38.56
CA TRP A 45 69.57 -52.63 -37.16
C TRP A 45 69.63 -51.11 -36.99
N ASP A 46 70.44 -50.43 -37.80
CA ASP A 46 70.55 -48.96 -37.80
C ASP A 46 69.21 -48.32 -38.19
N SER A 47 68.55 -48.85 -39.23
CA SER A 47 67.21 -48.39 -39.62
C SER A 47 66.17 -48.62 -38.52
N LEU A 48 66.24 -49.76 -37.80
CA LEU A 48 65.32 -50.06 -36.70
C LEU A 48 65.54 -49.11 -35.52
N GLY A 49 66.80 -48.81 -35.18
CA GLY A 49 67.15 -47.81 -34.18
C GLY A 49 66.60 -46.43 -34.52
N ALA A 50 66.83 -45.95 -35.76
CA ALA A 50 66.33 -44.67 -36.24
C ALA A 50 64.78 -44.59 -36.23
N LEU A 51 64.10 -45.67 -36.64
CA LEU A 51 62.63 -45.76 -36.59
C LEU A 51 62.10 -45.77 -35.16
N SER A 52 62.78 -46.47 -34.24
CA SER A 52 62.43 -46.50 -32.82
C SER A 52 62.54 -45.11 -32.20
N GLN A 53 63.65 -44.39 -32.44
CA GLN A 53 63.84 -43.03 -31.96
C GLN A 53 62.76 -42.09 -32.50
N LYS A 54 62.50 -42.13 -33.82
CA LYS A 54 61.45 -41.32 -34.46
C LYS A 54 60.06 -41.60 -33.86
N ARG A 55 59.77 -42.87 -33.54
CA ARG A 55 58.52 -43.25 -32.86
C ARG A 55 58.46 -42.70 -31.45
N ASN A 56 59.53 -42.81 -30.66
CA ASN A 56 59.59 -42.29 -29.29
C ASN A 56 59.37 -40.77 -29.27
N GLU A 57 60.07 -40.03 -30.13
CA GLU A 57 59.89 -38.58 -30.27
C GLU A 57 58.46 -38.19 -30.70
N ALA A 58 57.78 -39.01 -31.52
CA ALA A 58 56.40 -38.78 -31.90
C ALA A 58 55.43 -39.07 -30.74
N LEU A 59 55.68 -40.13 -29.96
CA LEU A 59 54.87 -40.48 -28.78
C LEU A 59 54.99 -39.41 -27.70
N GLN A 60 56.21 -39.00 -27.35
CA GLN A 60 56.44 -37.93 -26.35
C GLN A 60 55.80 -36.60 -26.77
N ARG A 61 55.88 -36.25 -28.06
CA ARG A 61 55.19 -35.06 -28.58
C ARG A 61 53.68 -35.16 -28.45
N THR A 62 53.11 -36.31 -28.78
CA THR A 62 51.66 -36.53 -28.71
C THR A 62 51.17 -36.55 -27.26
N GLU A 63 51.90 -37.22 -26.37
CA GLU A 63 51.65 -37.24 -24.93
C GLU A 63 51.60 -35.82 -24.35
N LYS A 64 52.63 -35.01 -24.61
CA LYS A 64 52.68 -33.62 -24.14
C LYS A 64 51.53 -32.76 -24.66
N LEU A 65 51.12 -32.96 -25.92
CA LEU A 65 49.96 -32.27 -26.48
C LEU A 65 48.67 -32.67 -25.76
N LEU A 66 48.47 -33.97 -25.52
CA LEU A 66 47.30 -34.46 -24.80
C LEU A 66 47.27 -33.96 -23.35
N GLU A 67 48.39 -33.97 -22.64
CA GLU A 67 48.52 -33.39 -21.28
C GLU A 67 48.15 -31.90 -21.26
N THR A 68 48.62 -31.14 -22.26
CA THR A 68 48.32 -29.71 -22.36
C THR A 68 46.83 -29.48 -22.57
N ILE A 69 46.18 -30.25 -23.45
CA ILE A 69 44.76 -30.10 -23.71
C ILE A 69 43.93 -30.55 -22.50
N ASP A 70 44.30 -31.63 -21.83
CA ASP A 70 43.66 -32.11 -20.61
C ASP A 70 43.67 -31.04 -19.51
N GLN A 71 44.82 -30.39 -19.31
CA GLN A 71 44.97 -29.29 -18.35
C GLN A 71 44.08 -28.08 -18.71
N LEU A 72 43.98 -27.73 -19.99
CA LEU A 72 43.09 -26.66 -20.45
C LEU A 72 41.61 -27.03 -20.27
N TYR A 73 41.22 -28.28 -20.53
CA TYR A 73 39.86 -28.75 -20.25
C TYR A 73 39.51 -28.67 -18.77
N LEU A 74 40.44 -29.04 -17.90
CA LEU A 74 40.26 -28.92 -16.45
C LEU A 74 40.15 -27.45 -16.01
N GLU A 75 40.97 -26.56 -16.57
CA GLU A 75 40.90 -25.12 -16.28
C GLU A 75 39.56 -24.52 -16.71
N PHE A 76 39.10 -24.85 -17.93
CA PHE A 76 37.78 -24.46 -18.41
C PHE A 76 36.69 -24.92 -17.44
N ALA A 77 36.69 -26.20 -17.03
CA ALA A 77 35.66 -26.74 -16.14
C ALA A 77 35.64 -26.04 -14.78
N LYS A 78 36.81 -25.75 -14.21
CA LYS A 78 36.95 -25.05 -12.93
C LYS A 78 36.40 -23.63 -12.96
N ARG A 79 36.52 -22.92 -14.08
CA ARG A 79 36.05 -21.54 -14.22
C ARG A 79 34.59 -21.46 -14.69
N ALA A 80 34.19 -22.34 -15.60
CA ALA A 80 32.84 -22.39 -16.15
C ALA A 80 31.79 -22.72 -15.08
N ALA A 81 32.09 -23.60 -14.11
CA ALA A 81 31.14 -23.99 -13.07
C ALA A 81 30.67 -22.80 -12.18
N PRO A 82 31.56 -22.05 -11.50
CA PRO A 82 31.12 -20.91 -10.70
C PRO A 82 30.54 -19.78 -11.56
N PHE A 83 31.05 -19.57 -12.77
CA PHE A 83 30.51 -18.57 -13.70
C PHE A 83 29.08 -18.91 -14.15
N ASN A 84 28.81 -20.20 -14.40
CA ASN A 84 27.47 -20.68 -14.70
C ASN A 84 26.49 -20.44 -13.55
N ASN A 85 26.90 -20.77 -12.32
CA ASN A 85 26.08 -20.54 -11.14
C ASN A 85 25.81 -19.05 -10.91
N TRP A 86 26.81 -18.19 -11.15
CA TRP A 86 26.63 -16.75 -11.10
C TRP A 86 25.59 -16.27 -12.13
N MET A 87 25.64 -16.77 -13.38
CA MET A 87 24.64 -16.42 -14.40
C MET A 87 23.23 -16.90 -14.02
N GLU A 88 23.12 -18.08 -13.42
CA GLU A 88 21.83 -18.60 -12.93
C GLU A 88 21.25 -17.72 -11.81
N GLY A 89 22.05 -17.38 -10.81
CA GLY A 89 21.62 -16.47 -9.74
C GLY A 89 21.28 -15.08 -10.26
N ALA A 90 22.08 -14.53 -11.19
CA ALA A 90 21.78 -13.25 -11.82
C ALA A 90 20.46 -13.27 -12.60
N MET A 91 20.15 -14.36 -13.31
CA MET A 91 18.85 -14.49 -13.98
C MET A 91 17.69 -14.55 -12.98
N GLU A 92 17.85 -15.27 -11.87
CA GLU A 92 16.84 -15.34 -10.81
C GLU A 92 16.58 -13.95 -10.20
N ASP A 93 17.64 -13.24 -9.79
CA ASP A 93 17.55 -11.91 -9.18
C ASP A 93 16.91 -10.87 -10.12
N LEU A 94 17.24 -10.92 -11.41
CA LEU A 94 16.68 -10.00 -12.41
C LEU A 94 15.18 -10.26 -12.65
N GLN A 95 14.73 -11.50 -12.48
CA GLN A 95 13.33 -11.90 -12.67
C GLN A 95 12.51 -11.88 -11.36
N ASP A 96 13.14 -11.59 -10.22
CA ASP A 96 12.47 -11.58 -8.93
C ASP A 96 11.34 -10.54 -8.86
N THR A 97 10.20 -10.93 -8.29
CA THR A 97 9.05 -10.03 -8.16
C THR A 97 9.16 -9.22 -6.89
N PHE A 98 9.15 -7.90 -6.99
CA PHE A 98 9.25 -7.00 -5.84
C PHE A 98 7.95 -6.25 -5.58
N ILE A 99 7.68 -5.97 -4.30
CA ILE A 99 6.58 -5.12 -3.84
C ILE A 99 7.19 -4.05 -2.96
N VAL A 100 6.89 -2.78 -3.27
CA VAL A 100 7.39 -1.62 -2.53
C VAL A 100 6.24 -0.65 -2.26
N HIS A 101 6.34 0.09 -1.17
CA HIS A 101 5.30 1.02 -0.70
C HIS A 101 5.83 2.45 -0.52
N THR A 102 7.14 2.63 -0.64
CA THR A 102 7.82 3.92 -0.46
C THR A 102 8.83 4.22 -1.56
N ILE A 103 9.14 5.51 -1.75
CA ILE A 103 10.19 5.97 -2.68
C ILE A 103 11.58 5.46 -2.24
N GLU A 104 11.83 5.38 -0.93
CA GLU A 104 13.12 4.97 -0.38
C GLU A 104 13.43 3.50 -0.68
N GLU A 105 12.43 2.62 -0.57
CA GLU A 105 12.57 1.18 -0.92
C GLU A 105 12.92 0.99 -2.39
N ILE A 106 12.21 1.66 -3.31
CA ILE A 106 12.50 1.53 -4.76
C ILE A 106 13.84 2.17 -5.15
N GLN A 107 14.27 3.22 -4.45
CA GLN A 107 15.62 3.78 -4.62
C GLN A 107 16.70 2.81 -4.13
N GLY A 108 16.45 2.08 -3.05
CA GLY A 108 17.32 0.99 -2.58
C GLY A 108 17.49 -0.10 -3.64
N LEU A 109 16.38 -0.59 -4.20
CA LEU A 109 16.41 -1.60 -5.28
C LEU A 109 17.10 -1.07 -6.55
N SER A 110 16.86 0.18 -6.92
CA SER A 110 17.53 0.82 -8.06
C SER A 110 19.04 0.90 -7.84
N THR A 111 19.47 1.27 -6.64
CA THR A 111 20.90 1.35 -6.28
C THR A 111 21.56 -0.03 -6.32
N ALA A 112 20.90 -1.05 -5.79
CA ALA A 112 21.39 -2.43 -5.86
C ALA A 112 21.52 -2.90 -7.32
N HIS A 113 20.56 -2.56 -8.18
CA HIS A 113 20.63 -2.88 -9.60
C HIS A 113 21.76 -2.16 -10.33
N GLU A 114 22.03 -0.89 -10.01
CA GLU A 114 23.20 -0.16 -10.53
C GLU A 114 24.52 -0.80 -10.10
N GLN A 115 24.63 -1.23 -8.83
CA GLN A 115 25.81 -1.95 -8.34
C GLN A 115 25.99 -3.28 -9.08
N PHE A 116 24.91 -4.02 -9.32
CA PHE A 116 24.95 -5.24 -10.13
C PHE A 116 25.44 -4.93 -11.56
N LYS A 117 24.89 -3.91 -12.23
CA LYS A 117 25.32 -3.50 -13.57
C LYS A 117 26.80 -3.14 -13.63
N ALA A 118 27.35 -2.54 -12.56
CA ALA A 118 28.78 -2.25 -12.46
C ALA A 118 29.68 -3.50 -12.43
N THR A 119 29.14 -4.68 -12.09
CA THR A 119 29.87 -5.96 -12.13
C THR A 119 29.90 -6.61 -13.52
N LEU A 120 28.97 -6.25 -14.42
CA LEU A 120 28.82 -6.86 -15.74
C LEU A 120 30.08 -6.76 -16.62
N PRO A 121 30.84 -5.63 -16.65
CA PRO A 121 32.07 -5.57 -17.44
C PRO A 121 33.13 -6.57 -16.99
N GLU A 122 33.23 -6.82 -15.68
CA GLU A 122 34.18 -7.80 -15.15
C GLU A 122 33.71 -9.23 -15.42
N ALA A 123 32.40 -9.47 -15.31
CA ALA A 123 31.80 -10.76 -15.69
C ALA A 123 32.00 -11.07 -17.19
N ASP A 124 31.94 -10.07 -18.07
CA ASP A 124 32.22 -10.28 -19.51
C ASP A 124 33.69 -10.60 -19.77
N LYS A 125 34.63 -10.02 -19.01
CA LYS A 125 36.05 -10.40 -19.08
C LYS A 125 36.25 -11.86 -18.67
N GLU A 126 35.58 -12.30 -17.60
CA GLU A 126 35.64 -13.70 -17.16
C GLU A 126 35.08 -14.63 -18.25
N ARG A 127 33.95 -14.26 -18.87
CA ARG A 127 33.39 -14.97 -20.03
C ARG A 127 34.40 -15.06 -21.17
N MET A 128 35.03 -13.96 -21.56
CA MET A 128 36.05 -13.94 -22.62
C MET A 128 37.23 -14.83 -22.31
N ALA A 129 37.69 -14.84 -21.06
CA ALA A 129 38.80 -15.68 -20.65
C ALA A 129 38.43 -17.18 -20.67
N ILE A 130 37.23 -17.56 -20.22
CA ILE A 130 36.72 -18.93 -20.30
C ILE A 130 36.61 -19.39 -21.76
N LEU A 131 36.02 -18.57 -22.64
CA LEU A 131 35.93 -18.88 -24.07
C LEU A 131 37.30 -18.92 -24.75
N GLY A 132 38.24 -18.09 -24.29
CA GLY A 132 39.63 -18.09 -24.75
C GLY A 132 40.32 -19.44 -24.53
N ILE A 133 40.11 -20.07 -23.37
CA ILE A 133 40.63 -21.42 -23.08
C ILE A 133 40.08 -22.44 -24.08
N HIS A 134 38.77 -22.42 -24.33
CA HIS A 134 38.15 -23.33 -25.30
C HIS A 134 38.68 -23.12 -26.73
N ASN A 135 38.86 -21.85 -27.13
CA ASN A 135 39.41 -21.51 -28.45
C ASN A 135 40.86 -22.00 -28.61
N GLU A 136 41.68 -21.92 -27.56
CA GLU A 136 43.05 -22.43 -27.61
C GLU A 136 43.08 -23.95 -27.75
N ILE A 137 42.19 -24.68 -27.05
CA ILE A 137 42.02 -26.13 -27.24
C ILE A 137 41.66 -26.45 -28.69
N ALA A 138 40.65 -25.76 -29.25
CA ALA A 138 40.22 -25.97 -30.63
C ALA A 138 41.36 -25.72 -31.63
N LYS A 139 42.17 -24.67 -31.39
CA LYS A 139 43.33 -24.32 -32.20
C LYS A 139 44.43 -25.39 -32.13
N ILE A 140 44.74 -25.94 -30.96
CA ILE A 140 45.73 -27.01 -30.80
C ILE A 140 45.26 -28.26 -31.55
N VAL A 141 44.01 -28.67 -31.36
CA VAL A 141 43.43 -29.84 -32.04
C VAL A 141 43.48 -29.68 -33.57
N GLN A 142 43.10 -28.50 -34.07
CA GLN A 142 43.13 -28.20 -35.51
C GLN A 142 44.55 -28.16 -36.08
N THR A 143 45.51 -27.60 -35.34
CA THR A 143 46.89 -27.42 -35.81
C THR A 143 47.63 -28.76 -35.88
N TYR A 144 47.52 -29.58 -34.83
CA TYR A 144 48.28 -30.82 -34.70
C TYR A 144 47.51 -32.07 -35.17
N HIS A 145 46.27 -31.91 -35.66
CA HIS A 145 45.41 -32.99 -36.16
C HIS A 145 45.30 -34.17 -35.18
N VAL A 146 45.23 -33.84 -33.89
CA VAL A 146 45.11 -34.84 -32.83
C VAL A 146 43.67 -35.35 -32.86
N ASN A 147 43.49 -36.65 -33.12
CA ASN A 147 42.18 -37.30 -33.05
C ASN A 147 41.74 -37.39 -31.59
N MET A 148 41.13 -36.33 -31.07
CA MET A 148 40.34 -36.40 -29.86
C MET A 148 38.86 -36.51 -30.19
N ALA A 149 38.33 -37.68 -29.92
CA ALA A 149 36.89 -37.85 -29.76
C ALA A 149 36.52 -37.24 -28.40
N GLY A 150 35.85 -36.11 -28.40
CA GLY A 150 35.00 -35.76 -27.27
C GLY A 150 35.23 -34.38 -26.67
N THR A 151 34.08 -33.74 -26.51
CA THR A 151 33.65 -32.87 -25.41
C THR A 151 34.49 -32.98 -24.14
N ASN A 152 34.57 -31.86 -23.41
CA ASN A 152 35.28 -31.78 -22.12
C ASN A 152 34.82 -32.89 -21.15
N PRO A 153 35.73 -33.72 -20.60
CA PRO A 153 35.36 -34.81 -19.69
C PRO A 153 35.04 -34.35 -18.26
N TYR A 154 35.39 -33.11 -17.90
CA TYR A 154 35.29 -32.59 -16.54
C TYR A 154 34.04 -31.75 -16.27
N THR A 155 33.27 -31.40 -17.31
CA THR A 155 32.04 -30.62 -17.17
C THR A 155 31.08 -30.90 -18.31
N THR A 156 29.78 -30.80 -18.02
CA THR A 156 28.72 -30.83 -19.03
C THR A 156 28.47 -29.47 -19.68
N ILE A 157 28.98 -28.39 -19.08
CA ILE A 157 28.77 -27.02 -19.55
C ILE A 157 29.57 -26.81 -20.83
N ASN A 158 28.88 -26.40 -21.89
CA ASN A 158 29.52 -26.09 -23.16
C ASN A 158 29.62 -24.56 -23.40
N PRO A 159 30.53 -24.11 -24.29
CA PRO A 159 30.69 -22.69 -24.62
C PRO A 159 29.44 -22.02 -25.20
N GLN A 160 28.58 -22.79 -25.88
CA GLN A 160 27.36 -22.28 -26.50
C GLN A 160 26.31 -21.94 -25.42
N GLU A 161 26.16 -22.80 -24.42
CA GLU A 161 25.32 -22.58 -23.25
C GLU A 161 25.77 -21.36 -22.44
N ILE A 162 27.09 -21.17 -22.26
CA ILE A 162 27.63 -19.99 -21.59
C ILE A 162 27.21 -18.71 -22.34
N ASN A 163 27.35 -18.68 -23.66
CA ASN A 163 26.93 -17.53 -24.46
C ASN A 163 25.41 -17.32 -24.42
N ALA A 164 24.63 -18.39 -24.52
CA ALA A 164 23.17 -18.29 -24.47
C ALA A 164 22.68 -17.75 -23.11
N LYS A 165 23.26 -18.21 -21.99
CA LYS A 165 22.94 -17.69 -20.65
C LYS A 165 23.38 -16.23 -20.50
N TRP A 166 24.57 -15.89 -20.99
CA TRP A 166 25.06 -14.51 -20.99
C TRP A 166 24.13 -13.56 -21.76
N ASP A 167 23.70 -13.95 -22.96
CA ASP A 167 22.79 -13.17 -23.78
C ASP A 167 21.43 -12.97 -23.07
N LYS A 168 20.95 -14.01 -22.37
CA LYS A 168 19.72 -13.92 -21.56
C LYS A 168 19.89 -12.96 -20.38
N VAL A 169 21.00 -13.01 -19.65
CA VAL A 169 21.32 -12.02 -18.60
C VAL A 169 21.32 -10.60 -19.19
N ARG A 170 22.02 -10.38 -20.32
CA ARG A 170 22.05 -9.09 -21.00
C ARG A 170 20.69 -8.59 -21.46
N GLN A 171 19.79 -9.50 -21.84
CA GLN A 171 18.42 -9.16 -22.23
C GLN A 171 17.54 -8.79 -21.02
N LEU A 172 17.75 -9.44 -19.88
CA LEU A 172 16.99 -9.21 -18.65
C LEU A 172 17.38 -7.88 -17.96
N VAL A 173 18.64 -7.45 -18.06
CA VAL A 173 19.10 -6.17 -17.48
C VAL A 173 18.22 -4.97 -17.87
N PRO A 174 18.00 -4.64 -19.17
CA PRO A 174 17.17 -3.50 -19.54
C PRO A 174 15.68 -3.70 -19.20
N GLN A 175 15.20 -4.94 -19.12
CA GLN A 175 13.82 -5.22 -18.66
C GLN A 175 13.67 -4.89 -17.17
N ARG A 176 14.68 -5.24 -16.37
CA ARG A 176 14.72 -4.90 -14.94
C ARG A 176 14.84 -3.39 -14.73
N ASP A 177 15.69 -2.71 -15.51
CA ASP A 177 15.78 -1.24 -15.51
C ASP A 177 14.41 -0.61 -15.75
N GLN A 178 13.70 -1.06 -16.79
CA GLN A 178 12.38 -0.52 -17.13
C GLN A 178 11.35 -0.77 -16.02
N ALA A 179 11.32 -1.98 -15.45
CA ALA A 179 10.42 -2.29 -14.34
C ALA A 179 10.68 -1.41 -13.10
N LEU A 180 11.95 -1.16 -12.77
CA LEU A 180 12.34 -0.27 -11.67
C LEU A 180 11.97 1.19 -11.94
N ILE A 181 12.11 1.66 -13.18
CA ILE A 181 11.72 3.02 -13.59
C ILE A 181 10.20 3.21 -13.48
N GLU A 182 9.42 2.25 -13.98
CA GLU A 182 7.96 2.28 -13.90
C GLU A 182 7.47 2.29 -12.45
N GLU A 183 8.06 1.43 -11.61
CA GLU A 183 7.75 1.41 -10.18
C GLU A 183 8.11 2.74 -9.51
N HIS A 184 9.30 3.27 -9.79
CA HIS A 184 9.75 4.52 -9.21
C HIS A 184 8.80 5.68 -9.59
N ALA A 185 8.37 5.74 -10.85
CA ALA A 185 7.39 6.71 -11.30
C ALA A 185 6.03 6.53 -10.57
N ARG A 186 5.60 5.28 -10.36
CA ARG A 186 4.38 4.99 -9.59
C ARG A 186 4.50 5.48 -8.14
N GLN A 187 5.60 5.20 -7.46
CA GLN A 187 5.82 5.65 -6.07
C GLN A 187 5.93 7.17 -5.96
N GLN A 188 6.55 7.84 -6.94
CA GLN A 188 6.58 9.30 -7.02
C GLN A 188 5.18 9.90 -7.21
N ASN A 189 4.37 9.30 -8.08
CA ASN A 189 2.98 9.72 -8.25
C ASN A 189 2.18 9.52 -6.96
N ASN A 190 2.35 8.39 -6.28
CA ASN A 190 1.67 8.09 -5.02
C ASN A 190 2.01 9.12 -3.93
N GLU A 191 3.29 9.45 -3.77
CA GLU A 191 3.73 10.50 -2.83
C GLU A 191 3.18 11.89 -3.21
N ARG A 192 3.09 12.21 -4.51
CA ARG A 192 2.48 13.45 -4.98
C ARG A 192 1.01 13.53 -4.58
N LEU A 193 0.24 12.45 -4.79
CA LEU A 193 -1.17 12.38 -4.40
C LEU A 193 -1.33 12.54 -2.88
N ARG A 194 -0.51 11.83 -2.07
CA ARG A 194 -0.51 11.98 -0.60
C ARG A 194 -0.30 13.43 -0.18
N ARG A 195 0.70 14.10 -0.75
CA ARG A 195 0.99 15.52 -0.42
C ARG A 195 -0.09 16.47 -0.89
N GLN A 196 -0.67 16.24 -2.07
CA GLN A 196 -1.73 17.08 -2.61
C GLN A 196 -2.96 17.06 -1.70
N PHE A 197 -3.43 15.86 -1.36
CA PHE A 197 -4.53 15.69 -0.40
C PHE A 197 -4.21 16.32 0.95
N ALA A 198 -3.02 16.04 1.50
CA ALA A 198 -2.62 16.56 2.81
C ALA A 198 -2.57 18.09 2.84
N THR A 199 -2.04 18.72 1.79
CA THR A 199 -1.95 20.18 1.67
C THR A 199 -3.33 20.82 1.74
N GLN A 200 -4.31 20.26 1.02
CA GLN A 200 -5.68 20.74 1.03
C GLN A 200 -6.37 20.45 2.37
N ALA A 201 -6.27 19.22 2.88
CA ALA A 201 -6.89 18.79 4.12
C ALA A 201 -6.40 19.61 5.34
N ASN A 202 -5.10 19.93 5.40
CA ASN A 202 -4.50 20.73 6.47
C ASN A 202 -4.96 22.21 6.45
N ILE A 203 -5.54 22.69 5.35
CA ILE A 203 -6.17 24.01 5.27
C ILE A 203 -7.67 23.92 5.58
N ILE A 204 -8.34 22.91 5.01
CA ILE A 204 -9.79 22.71 5.13
C ILE A 204 -10.18 22.35 6.57
N GLY A 205 -9.46 21.43 7.22
CA GLY A 205 -9.77 20.98 8.58
C GLY A 205 -9.84 22.14 9.59
N PRO A 206 -8.80 22.96 9.73
CA PRO A 206 -8.82 24.15 10.59
C PRO A 206 -9.87 25.19 10.17
N TRP A 207 -10.13 25.35 8.87
CA TRP A 207 -11.17 26.27 8.40
C TRP A 207 -12.56 25.86 8.88
N ILE A 208 -12.88 24.56 8.83
CA ILE A 208 -14.15 24.01 9.36
C ILE A 208 -14.24 24.24 10.87
N GLN A 209 -13.17 23.95 11.61
CA GLN A 209 -13.13 24.16 13.06
C GLN A 209 -13.33 25.63 13.44
N ASN A 210 -12.65 26.55 12.75
CA ASN A 210 -12.79 27.99 13.00
C ASN A 210 -14.23 28.45 12.71
N LYS A 211 -14.84 28.03 11.60
CA LYS A 211 -16.23 28.41 11.29
C LYS A 211 -17.24 27.82 12.27
N MET A 212 -17.04 26.58 12.72
CA MET A 212 -17.83 26.00 13.79
C MET A 212 -17.76 26.83 15.07
N GLN A 213 -16.57 27.27 15.47
CA GLN A 213 -16.39 28.12 16.67
C GLN A 213 -17.04 29.49 16.51
N GLU A 214 -16.90 30.14 15.34
CA GLU A 214 -17.52 31.45 15.09
C GLU A 214 -19.06 31.39 15.12
N ILE A 215 -19.66 30.33 14.56
CA ILE A 215 -21.12 30.11 14.66
C ILE A 215 -21.52 29.90 16.12
N GLY A 216 -20.76 29.09 16.86
CA GLY A 216 -20.99 28.87 18.29
C GLY A 216 -20.92 30.16 19.10
N ARG A 217 -20.00 31.07 18.76
CA ARG A 217 -19.88 32.38 19.43
C ARG A 217 -21.09 33.28 19.18
N ILE A 218 -21.69 33.29 17.99
CA ILE A 218 -22.90 34.12 17.75
C ILE A 218 -24.04 33.73 18.70
N SER A 219 -24.17 32.44 19.01
CA SER A 219 -25.19 31.95 19.94
C SER A 219 -24.92 32.35 21.40
N ILE A 220 -23.65 32.54 21.78
CA ILE A 220 -23.24 32.80 23.18
C ILE A 220 -23.03 34.31 23.41
N GLU A 221 -22.28 34.96 22.53
CA GLU A 221 -22.00 36.39 22.54
C GLU A 221 -23.20 37.12 21.91
N MET A 222 -24.29 37.24 22.67
CA MET A 222 -25.57 37.84 22.26
C MET A 222 -25.50 39.37 22.02
N HIS A 223 -24.48 39.86 21.33
CA HIS A 223 -24.33 41.27 20.98
C HIS A 223 -25.08 41.59 19.68
N GLY A 224 -25.88 42.66 19.70
CA GLY A 224 -26.67 43.12 18.55
C GLY A 224 -28.14 42.66 18.57
N THR A 225 -28.89 43.11 17.56
CA THR A 225 -30.29 42.69 17.36
C THR A 225 -30.36 41.26 16.80
N LEU A 226 -31.52 40.61 16.91
CA LEU A 226 -31.72 39.28 16.31
C LEU A 226 -31.55 39.33 14.78
N GLU A 227 -31.90 40.47 14.19
CA GLU A 227 -31.73 40.78 12.77
C GLU A 227 -30.25 40.87 12.37
N ASP A 228 -29.41 41.51 13.18
CA ASP A 228 -27.96 41.58 12.95
C ASP A 228 -27.32 40.19 13.03
N GLN A 229 -27.71 39.41 14.04
CA GLN A 229 -27.25 38.02 14.21
C GLN A 229 -27.66 37.15 13.02
N LEU A 230 -28.91 37.24 12.57
CA LEU A 230 -29.39 36.54 11.38
C LEU A 230 -28.60 36.96 10.14
N THR A 231 -28.32 38.25 9.98
CA THR A 231 -27.54 38.77 8.85
C THR A 231 -26.12 38.20 8.84
N HIS A 232 -25.45 38.14 9.99
CA HIS A 232 -24.12 37.53 10.12
C HIS A 232 -24.15 36.03 9.81
N LEU A 233 -25.14 35.29 10.31
CA LEU A 233 -25.30 33.86 10.03
C LEU A 233 -25.54 33.59 8.54
N ARG A 234 -26.37 34.41 7.87
CA ARG A 234 -26.57 34.34 6.41
C ARG A 234 -25.29 34.65 5.63
N GLN A 235 -24.44 35.54 6.15
CA GLN A 235 -23.13 35.80 5.55
C GLN A 235 -22.18 34.59 5.72
N TYR A 236 -22.18 33.94 6.88
CA TYR A 236 -21.42 32.70 7.09
C TYR A 236 -21.94 31.55 6.22
N GLU A 237 -23.25 31.36 6.11
CA GLU A 237 -23.88 30.40 5.20
C GLU A 237 -23.38 30.62 3.76
N LYS A 238 -23.40 31.87 3.27
CA LYS A 238 -22.87 32.20 1.95
C LYS A 238 -21.37 31.88 1.82
N SER A 239 -20.58 32.17 2.85
CA SER A 239 -19.15 31.81 2.88
C SER A 239 -18.94 30.31 2.84
N ILE A 240 -19.78 29.52 3.49
CA ILE A 240 -19.71 28.06 3.51
C ILE A 240 -20.07 27.51 2.13
N VAL A 241 -21.18 27.96 1.53
CA VAL A 241 -21.57 27.55 0.17
C VAL A 241 -20.46 27.87 -0.85
N ASN A 242 -19.82 29.03 -0.74
CA ASN A 242 -18.71 29.41 -1.62
C ASN A 242 -17.44 28.56 -1.42
N TYR A 243 -17.28 27.91 -0.27
CA TYR A 243 -16.12 27.07 0.03
C TYR A 243 -16.30 25.62 -0.45
N LYS A 244 -17.54 25.21 -0.76
CA LYS A 244 -17.90 23.87 -1.24
C LYS A 244 -17.02 23.33 -2.38
N PRO A 245 -16.62 24.10 -3.42
CA PRO A 245 -15.78 23.58 -4.49
C PRO A 245 -14.42 23.04 -4.02
N LYS A 246 -13.88 23.54 -2.89
CA LYS A 246 -12.62 23.02 -2.33
C LYS A 246 -12.80 21.67 -1.65
N ILE A 247 -13.97 21.43 -1.04
CA ILE A 247 -14.34 20.13 -0.50
C ILE A 247 -14.49 19.11 -1.63
N ASP A 248 -15.14 19.52 -2.73
CA ASP A 248 -15.31 18.68 -3.91
C ASP A 248 -13.97 18.34 -4.58
N GLN A 249 -13.05 19.30 -4.62
CA GLN A 249 -11.69 19.05 -5.09
C GLN A 249 -10.96 18.03 -4.18
N LEU A 250 -11.06 18.17 -2.85
CA LEU A 250 -10.44 17.22 -1.92
C LEU A 250 -11.03 15.81 -2.06
N GLU A 251 -12.33 15.70 -2.31
CA GLU A 251 -13.03 14.44 -2.60
C GLU A 251 -12.49 13.79 -3.88
N GLY A 252 -12.27 14.58 -4.95
CA GLY A 252 -11.62 14.10 -6.17
C GLY A 252 -10.19 13.62 -5.93
N ASP A 253 -9.40 14.37 -5.15
CA ASP A 253 -8.03 13.96 -4.77
C ASP A 253 -8.03 12.67 -3.94
N HIS A 254 -9.02 12.48 -3.06
CA HIS A 254 -9.18 11.25 -2.29
C HIS A 254 -9.54 10.05 -3.18
N GLN A 255 -10.42 10.24 -4.17
CA GLN A 255 -10.76 9.20 -5.13
C GLN A 255 -9.51 8.71 -5.89
N LEU A 256 -8.65 9.63 -6.36
CA LEU A 256 -7.39 9.26 -7.02
C LEU A 256 -6.45 8.46 -6.11
N ILE A 257 -6.40 8.79 -4.82
CA ILE A 257 -5.63 8.04 -3.81
C ILE A 257 -6.18 6.61 -3.65
N GLN A 258 -7.50 6.44 -3.59
CA GLN A 258 -8.14 5.13 -3.47
C GLN A 258 -7.94 4.27 -4.72
N GLU A 259 -8.08 4.86 -5.92
CA GLU A 259 -7.83 4.19 -7.20
C GLU A 259 -6.36 3.75 -7.34
N ALA A 260 -5.43 4.51 -6.75
CA ALA A 260 -4.02 4.16 -6.64
C ALA A 260 -3.69 3.16 -5.52
N LEU A 261 -4.70 2.66 -4.78
CA LEU A 261 -4.56 1.73 -3.65
C LEU A 261 -3.65 2.23 -2.51
N ILE A 262 -3.70 3.54 -2.25
CA ILE A 262 -2.94 4.18 -1.18
C ILE A 262 -3.86 4.35 0.04
N PHE A 263 -3.49 3.76 1.18
CA PHE A 263 -4.31 3.79 2.40
C PHE A 263 -3.69 4.60 3.54
N ASP A 264 -2.43 5.01 3.39
CA ASP A 264 -1.69 5.76 4.38
C ASP A 264 -1.32 7.16 3.87
N ASN A 265 -1.33 8.14 4.76
CA ASN A 265 -0.83 9.47 4.46
C ASN A 265 -0.13 10.09 5.67
N LYS A 266 1.20 10.04 5.68
CA LYS A 266 2.04 10.61 6.75
C LYS A 266 2.06 12.14 6.81
N HIS A 267 1.48 12.83 5.82
CA HIS A 267 1.57 14.29 5.69
C HIS A 267 0.38 15.05 6.33
N THR A 268 -0.63 14.33 6.82
CA THR A 268 -1.80 14.91 7.47
C THR A 268 -2.38 13.96 8.52
N ASN A 269 -2.94 14.53 9.58
CA ASN A 269 -3.74 13.77 10.56
C ASN A 269 -5.23 13.74 10.19
N TYR A 270 -5.65 14.52 9.19
CA TYR A 270 -7.02 14.53 8.70
C TYR A 270 -7.21 13.42 7.66
N THR A 271 -8.16 12.53 7.93
CA THR A 271 -8.68 11.60 6.92
C THR A 271 -9.86 12.24 6.18
N MET A 272 -10.22 11.71 5.02
CA MET A 272 -11.38 12.23 4.28
C MET A 272 -12.67 12.13 5.12
N GLU A 273 -12.81 11.07 5.91
CA GLU A 273 -13.94 10.90 6.82
C GLU A 273 -14.06 12.02 7.86
N HIS A 274 -12.94 12.44 8.47
CA HIS A 274 -12.95 13.58 9.39
C HIS A 274 -13.44 14.87 8.72
N ILE A 275 -13.05 15.09 7.45
CA ILE A 275 -13.47 16.27 6.70
C ILE A 275 -14.95 16.20 6.32
N ARG A 276 -15.45 15.04 5.86
CA ARG A 276 -16.87 14.85 5.52
C ARG A 276 -17.78 15.10 6.72
N VAL A 277 -17.50 14.43 7.84
CA VAL A 277 -18.28 14.59 9.08
C VAL A 277 -18.21 16.03 9.58
N GLY A 278 -17.01 16.64 9.60
CA GLY A 278 -16.84 18.03 10.01
C GLY A 278 -17.63 19.01 9.12
N TRP A 279 -17.63 18.78 7.81
CA TRP A 279 -18.34 19.61 6.84
C TRP A 279 -19.87 19.47 6.95
N GLU A 280 -20.39 18.24 7.05
CA GLU A 280 -21.82 17.97 7.22
C GLU A 280 -22.34 18.50 8.56
N GLN A 281 -21.54 18.35 9.62
CA GLN A 281 -21.85 18.94 10.92
C GLN A 281 -21.90 20.46 10.85
N LEU A 282 -20.98 21.11 10.13
CA LEU A 282 -20.97 22.56 9.93
C LEU A 282 -22.24 23.04 9.20
N LEU A 283 -22.63 22.36 8.12
CA LEU A 283 -23.87 22.66 7.38
C LEU A 283 -25.12 22.51 8.26
N THR A 284 -25.18 21.44 9.04
CA THR A 284 -26.32 21.19 9.94
C THR A 284 -26.36 22.21 11.07
N THR A 285 -25.19 22.62 11.59
CA THR A 285 -25.10 23.60 12.68
C THR A 285 -25.55 24.98 12.21
N ILE A 286 -25.05 25.48 11.07
CA ILE A 286 -25.47 26.79 10.57
C ILE A 286 -26.98 26.82 10.26
N ALA A 287 -27.53 25.78 9.64
CA ALA A 287 -28.95 25.71 9.31
C ALA A 287 -29.83 25.70 10.58
N ARG A 288 -29.42 24.94 11.60
CA ARG A 288 -30.13 24.89 12.89
C ARG A 288 -30.08 26.24 13.60
N THR A 289 -28.92 26.87 13.70
CA THR A 289 -28.76 28.16 14.37
C THR A 289 -29.54 29.27 13.65
N ILE A 290 -29.57 29.27 12.31
CA ILE A 290 -30.42 30.18 11.54
C ILE A 290 -31.90 29.97 11.89
N ASN A 291 -32.39 28.72 11.84
CA ASN A 291 -33.79 28.42 12.17
C ASN A 291 -34.15 28.78 13.62
N GLU A 292 -33.22 28.60 14.56
CA GLU A 292 -33.39 28.99 15.96
C GLU A 292 -33.56 30.52 16.09
N ILE A 293 -32.72 31.31 15.44
CA ILE A 293 -32.82 32.78 15.44
C ILE A 293 -34.09 33.25 14.71
N GLU A 294 -34.46 32.65 13.58
CA GLU A 294 -35.71 32.96 12.87
C GLU A 294 -36.94 32.69 13.74
N ASN A 295 -36.97 31.57 14.45
CA ASN A 295 -38.03 31.26 15.40
C ASN A 295 -38.05 32.23 16.60
N GLN A 296 -36.89 32.70 17.06
CA GLN A 296 -36.81 33.73 18.10
C GLN A 296 -37.42 35.05 17.64
N ILE A 297 -37.15 35.48 16.40
CA ILE A 297 -37.72 36.69 15.80
C ILE A 297 -39.25 36.56 15.71
N LEU A 298 -39.76 35.47 15.11
CA LEU A 298 -41.20 35.24 14.99
C LEU A 298 -41.92 35.27 16.34
N THR A 299 -41.29 34.69 17.37
CA THR A 299 -41.88 34.61 18.70
C THR A 299 -41.88 35.97 19.41
N ARG A 300 -40.80 36.74 19.28
CA ARG A 300 -40.73 38.13 19.78
C ARG A 300 -41.85 38.96 19.17
N ASP A 301 -42.02 38.87 17.86
CA ASP A 301 -42.98 39.68 17.10
C ASP A 301 -44.43 39.27 17.42
N ALA A 302 -44.72 37.97 17.51
CA ALA A 302 -46.05 37.46 17.86
C ALA A 302 -46.50 37.86 19.28
N LYS A 303 -45.56 38.03 20.20
CA LYS A 303 -45.83 38.42 21.60
C LYS A 303 -45.67 39.92 21.88
N GLY A 304 -45.24 40.71 20.90
CA GLY A 304 -45.05 42.14 21.06
C GLY A 304 -43.99 42.50 22.11
N ILE A 305 -42.95 41.67 22.28
CA ILE A 305 -41.87 41.92 23.24
C ILE A 305 -40.97 43.02 22.67
N SER A 306 -40.82 44.12 23.42
CA SER A 306 -39.93 45.21 23.01
C SER A 306 -38.46 44.79 23.05
N GLN A 307 -37.63 45.40 22.21
CA GLN A 307 -36.19 45.11 22.16
C GLN A 307 -35.50 45.40 23.50
N GLU A 308 -35.99 46.39 24.26
CA GLU A 308 -35.49 46.75 25.59
C GLU A 308 -35.77 45.65 26.62
N GLN A 309 -37.00 45.12 26.66
CA GLN A 309 -37.35 43.99 27.54
C GLN A 309 -36.57 42.72 27.18
N LEU A 310 -36.35 42.49 25.89
CA LEU A 310 -35.58 41.35 25.42
C LEU A 310 -34.10 41.49 25.81
N ASN A 311 -33.55 42.71 25.74
CA ASN A 311 -32.21 43.01 26.23
C ASN A 311 -32.10 42.89 27.76
N GLU A 312 -33.14 43.25 28.51
CA GLU A 312 -33.21 43.06 29.96
C GLU A 312 -33.21 41.58 30.33
N PHE A 313 -34.04 40.76 29.67
CA PHE A 313 -34.03 39.29 29.83
C PHE A 313 -32.67 38.68 29.50
N ARG A 314 -32.01 39.15 28.43
CA ARG A 314 -30.66 38.71 28.05
C ARG A 314 -29.61 39.10 29.09
N ALA A 315 -29.66 40.35 29.58
CA ALA A 315 -28.72 40.83 30.58
C ALA A 315 -28.85 40.04 31.89
N SER A 316 -30.09 39.74 32.32
CA SER A 316 -30.33 38.88 33.47
C SER A 316 -29.84 37.45 33.21
N PHE A 317 -30.16 36.86 32.05
CA PHE A 317 -29.72 35.49 31.73
C PHE A 317 -28.20 35.36 31.73
N ASN A 318 -27.49 36.24 31.04
CA ASN A 318 -26.02 36.23 30.98
C ASN A 318 -25.37 36.51 32.35
N HIS A 319 -26.06 37.21 33.26
CA HIS A 319 -25.56 37.42 34.62
C HIS A 319 -25.56 36.12 35.44
N PHE A 320 -26.55 35.27 35.22
CA PHE A 320 -26.70 34.00 35.94
C PHE A 320 -26.04 32.81 35.20
N ASP A 321 -25.82 32.91 33.89
CA ASP A 321 -25.10 31.93 33.06
C ASP A 321 -23.58 32.11 33.21
N ARG A 322 -23.05 31.81 34.40
CA ARG A 322 -21.63 32.05 34.74
C ARG A 322 -20.67 31.18 33.94
N ASP A 323 -21.10 29.99 33.52
CA ASP A 323 -20.30 29.07 32.72
C ASP A 323 -20.41 29.34 31.20
N HIS A 324 -21.25 30.31 30.80
CA HIS A 324 -21.50 30.69 29.41
C HIS A 324 -21.92 29.48 28.57
N SER A 325 -22.62 28.54 29.19
CA SER A 325 -23.08 27.32 28.54
C SER A 325 -24.26 27.59 27.59
N GLY A 326 -24.87 28.78 27.67
CA GLY A 326 -26.12 29.11 26.99
C GLY A 326 -27.33 28.46 27.66
N THR A 327 -27.15 27.92 28.87
CA THR A 327 -28.18 27.19 29.62
C THR A 327 -28.12 27.52 31.11
N LEU A 328 -29.27 27.69 31.77
CA LEU A 328 -29.32 27.89 33.22
C LEU A 328 -29.73 26.60 33.92
N GLY A 329 -28.97 26.20 34.95
CA GLY A 329 -29.38 25.16 35.88
C GLY A 329 -30.63 25.55 36.66
N ALA A 330 -31.29 24.58 37.32
CA ALA A 330 -32.56 24.84 38.00
C ALA A 330 -32.48 25.93 39.10
N GLU A 331 -31.33 26.03 39.80
CA GLU A 331 -31.11 27.07 40.81
C GLU A 331 -30.80 28.44 40.20
N GLU A 332 -30.00 28.49 39.14
CA GLU A 332 -29.65 29.71 38.41
C GLU A 332 -30.88 30.28 37.68
N PHE A 333 -31.73 29.40 37.14
CA PHE A 333 -33.01 29.74 36.54
C PHE A 333 -33.96 30.37 37.56
N LYS A 334 -34.07 29.79 38.77
CA LYS A 334 -34.87 30.35 39.86
C LYS A 334 -34.35 31.73 40.26
N ALA A 335 -33.03 31.88 40.39
CA ALA A 335 -32.40 33.16 40.72
C ALA A 335 -32.63 34.23 39.63
N CYS A 336 -32.57 33.84 38.35
CA CYS A 336 -32.82 34.74 37.24
C CYS A 336 -34.27 35.23 37.20
N LEU A 337 -35.25 34.36 37.46
CA LEU A 337 -36.66 34.76 37.51
C LEU A 337 -36.97 35.71 38.67
N ILE A 338 -36.36 35.49 39.84
CA ILE A 338 -36.48 36.39 40.99
C ILE A 338 -35.87 37.77 40.65
N SER A 339 -34.71 37.79 39.98
CA SER A 339 -34.07 39.04 39.53
C SER A 339 -34.92 39.82 38.52
N LEU A 340 -35.77 39.15 37.75
CA LEU A 340 -36.71 39.75 36.80
C LEU A 340 -38.04 40.17 37.47
N GLY A 341 -38.15 40.02 38.80
CA GLY A 341 -39.32 40.43 39.58
C GLY A 341 -40.45 39.40 39.67
N PHE A 342 -40.20 38.15 39.25
CA PHE A 342 -41.16 37.06 39.41
C PHE A 342 -40.97 36.39 40.78
N ASP A 343 -41.96 36.56 41.67
CA ASP A 343 -41.94 35.97 43.00
C ASP A 343 -42.32 34.49 42.93
N ILE A 344 -41.30 33.62 43.00
CA ILE A 344 -41.49 32.17 43.06
C ILE A 344 -41.56 31.81 44.54
N GLY A 345 -42.77 31.87 45.10
CA GLY A 345 -43.06 31.20 46.36
C GLY A 345 -42.59 29.74 46.31
N ASN A 346 -42.20 29.16 47.44
CA ASN A 346 -41.68 27.78 47.57
C ASN A 346 -42.74 26.69 47.23
N ASP A 347 -43.42 26.82 46.10
CA ASP A 347 -44.35 25.84 45.58
C ASP A 347 -43.57 24.75 44.84
N ALA A 348 -43.64 23.54 45.40
CA ALA A 348 -43.04 22.32 44.85
C ALA A 348 -43.44 22.03 43.38
N GLN A 349 -44.45 22.71 42.83
CA GLN A 349 -44.85 22.61 41.43
C GLN A 349 -43.91 23.32 40.46
N VAL A 350 -43.24 24.42 40.86
CA VAL A 350 -42.30 25.14 39.98
C VAL A 350 -41.00 24.34 39.87
N LEU A 351 -40.51 23.79 41.00
CA LEU A 351 -39.34 22.90 41.02
C LEU A 351 -39.55 21.60 40.23
N ASN A 352 -40.74 20.99 40.30
CA ASN A 352 -41.08 19.79 39.52
C ASN A 352 -41.21 20.08 38.01
N ARG A 353 -41.58 21.31 37.64
CA ARG A 353 -41.65 21.74 36.22
C ARG A 353 -40.27 22.02 35.64
N SER A 354 -39.35 22.63 36.40
CA SER A 354 -37.93 22.68 36.03
C SER A 354 -37.31 21.28 35.88
N HIS A 355 -37.69 20.32 36.73
CA HIS A 355 -37.24 18.93 36.61
C HIS A 355 -37.82 18.20 35.39
N THR A 356 -39.08 18.43 35.00
CA THR A 356 -39.69 17.74 33.83
C THR A 356 -39.14 18.22 32.49
N HIS A 357 -38.67 19.47 32.40
CA HIS A 357 -37.92 19.95 31.23
C HIS A 357 -36.48 19.41 31.20
N ALA A 358 -35.81 19.34 32.36
CA ALA A 358 -34.48 18.73 32.47
C ALA A 358 -34.46 17.21 32.17
N VAL A 359 -35.50 16.46 32.56
CA VAL A 359 -35.58 14.99 32.38
C VAL A 359 -35.86 14.56 30.93
N ARG A 360 -36.33 15.48 30.06
CA ARG A 360 -36.50 15.23 28.61
C ARG A 360 -35.27 15.59 27.77
N GLY A 361 -34.12 15.87 28.38
CA GLY A 361 -32.91 16.28 27.68
C GLY A 361 -32.99 17.70 27.08
N LEU A 362 -34.00 18.47 27.45
CA LEU A 362 -34.11 19.90 27.17
C LEU A 362 -33.46 20.67 28.33
N THR A 363 -32.13 20.75 28.30
CA THR A 363 -31.41 21.84 28.96
C THR A 363 -32.10 23.16 28.58
N VAL A 364 -32.37 24.04 29.55
CA VAL A 364 -33.09 25.29 29.29
C VAL A 364 -32.16 26.22 28.53
N PHE A 365 -32.14 26.06 27.20
CA PHE A 365 -31.57 27.04 26.28
C PHE A 365 -32.25 28.39 26.52
N PHE A 366 -31.58 29.49 26.18
CA PHE A 366 -32.23 30.76 25.88
C PHE A 366 -33.07 30.64 24.60
N SER A 367 -34.04 29.72 24.62
CA SER A 367 -35.13 29.64 23.66
C SER A 367 -36.22 30.62 24.11
N PRO A 368 -37.14 31.01 23.21
CA PRO A 368 -38.24 31.92 23.54
C PRO A 368 -39.08 31.48 24.75
N SER A 369 -39.01 30.21 25.16
CA SER A 369 -39.59 29.69 26.40
C SER A 369 -39.18 30.52 27.64
N PHE A 370 -37.99 31.14 27.64
CA PHE A 370 -37.49 31.97 28.75
C PHE A 370 -38.25 33.31 28.86
N ALA A 371 -38.45 34.02 27.75
CA ALA A 371 -39.19 35.28 27.71
C ALA A 371 -40.72 35.09 27.83
N LEU A 372 -41.20 33.84 27.77
CA LEU A 372 -42.62 33.49 27.68
C LEU A 372 -43.16 32.71 28.85
N PHE A 373 -42.28 32.25 29.73
CA PHE A 373 -42.67 31.58 30.96
C PHE A 373 -43.69 32.38 31.81
N PRO A 374 -43.59 33.72 31.90
CA PRO A 374 -44.58 34.53 32.64
C PRO A 374 -45.98 34.56 32.01
N PHE A 375 -46.08 34.45 30.69
CA PHE A 375 -47.33 34.63 29.93
C PHE A 375 -48.08 33.32 29.66
N ILE A 376 -47.43 32.17 29.86
CA ILE A 376 -48.04 30.83 29.72
C ILE A 376 -48.79 30.41 31.01
N LEU A 377 -48.52 31.08 32.14
CA LEU A 377 -49.09 30.75 33.46
C LEU A 377 -50.63 30.76 33.56
N PRO A 378 -51.41 31.60 32.84
CA PRO A 378 -52.86 31.65 33.07
C PRO A 378 -53.72 30.67 32.25
N SER A 379 -53.23 30.12 31.13
CA SER A 379 -54.11 29.52 30.10
C SER A 379 -54.05 27.99 29.96
N LEU A 380 -53.24 27.29 30.75
CA LEU A 380 -53.13 25.82 30.72
C LEU A 380 -54.11 24.96 31.56
N PRO A 381 -55.03 25.48 32.41
CA PRO A 381 -55.93 24.60 33.17
C PRO A 381 -56.90 23.79 32.29
N PHE A 382 -57.28 24.32 31.12
CA PHE A 382 -58.37 23.74 30.31
C PHE A 382 -57.94 22.58 29.41
N LEU A 383 -56.69 22.53 28.95
CA LEU A 383 -56.22 21.45 28.07
C LEU A 383 -55.92 20.15 28.83
N PHE A 384 -55.48 20.25 30.09
CA PHE A 384 -55.14 19.07 30.91
C PHE A 384 -56.37 18.30 31.40
N SER A 385 -57.50 18.98 31.65
CA SER A 385 -58.73 18.30 32.10
C SER A 385 -59.38 17.47 30.98
N SER A 386 -59.24 17.90 29.71
CA SER A 386 -59.72 17.14 28.55
C SER A 386 -58.84 15.94 28.20
N MET A 387 -57.53 16.00 28.44
CA MET A 387 -56.64 14.86 28.17
C MET A 387 -56.79 13.75 29.23
N LEU A 388 -56.98 14.12 30.50
CA LEU A 388 -57.08 13.14 31.59
C LEU A 388 -58.39 12.33 31.52
N SER A 389 -59.46 12.92 30.99
CA SER A 389 -60.75 12.25 30.79
C SER A 389 -60.72 11.22 29.66
N CYS A 390 -60.02 11.48 28.56
CA CYS A 390 -59.83 10.50 27.48
C CYS A 390 -58.97 9.30 27.91
N LEU A 391 -57.96 9.52 28.75
CA LEU A 391 -57.07 8.44 29.21
C LEU A 391 -57.76 7.49 30.21
N THR A 392 -58.71 7.97 31.01
CA THR A 392 -59.46 7.12 31.94
C THR A 392 -60.49 6.21 31.28
N GLU A 393 -61.09 6.62 30.15
CA GLU A 393 -62.01 5.74 29.40
C GLU A 393 -61.26 4.58 28.71
N CYS A 394 -60.08 4.83 28.14
CA CYS A 394 -59.28 3.80 27.45
C CYS A 394 -58.70 2.72 28.38
N ALA A 395 -58.48 3.02 29.67
CA ALA A 395 -57.92 2.07 30.63
C ALA A 395 -58.91 0.96 31.08
N SER A 396 -60.19 1.07 30.72
CA SER A 396 -61.25 0.17 31.19
C SER A 396 -61.65 -0.95 30.21
N SER A 397 -61.14 -0.95 28.97
CA SER A 397 -61.48 -1.95 27.95
C SER A 397 -60.31 -2.90 27.65
N SER A 398 -60.38 -4.13 28.16
CA SER A 398 -59.42 -5.20 27.87
C SER A 398 -59.80 -5.95 26.57
N SER A 399 -59.42 -5.39 25.42
CA SER A 399 -59.39 -6.16 24.16
C SER A 399 -58.24 -5.70 23.26
N LEU A 400 -57.65 -6.65 22.53
CA LEU A 400 -56.42 -6.47 21.72
C LEU A 400 -56.55 -5.47 20.54
N SER A 401 -57.71 -4.83 20.31
CA SER A 401 -57.85 -3.79 19.29
C SER A 401 -57.37 -2.39 19.73
N CYS A 402 -57.05 -2.16 21.01
CA CYS A 402 -56.59 -0.85 21.49
C CYS A 402 -55.16 -0.47 21.08
N ASN A 403 -54.29 -1.41 20.71
CA ASN A 403 -52.89 -1.10 20.38
C ASN A 403 -52.70 -0.42 19.02
N VAL A 404 -53.68 -0.50 18.11
CA VAL A 404 -53.59 0.18 16.81
C VAL A 404 -54.01 1.65 16.91
N HIS A 405 -54.98 1.98 17.78
CA HIS A 405 -55.43 3.37 17.97
C HIS A 405 -54.47 4.24 18.82
N ILE A 406 -53.61 3.63 19.65
CA ILE A 406 -52.59 4.37 20.41
C ILE A 406 -51.49 4.93 19.48
N MET A 407 -51.16 4.22 18.40
CA MET A 407 -50.20 4.72 17.40
C MET A 407 -50.77 5.84 16.53
N ASP A 408 -52.06 5.81 16.20
CA ASP A 408 -52.69 6.86 15.37
C ASP A 408 -52.87 8.18 16.14
N CYS A 409 -53.16 8.15 17.45
CA CYS A 409 -53.25 9.37 18.25
C CYS A 409 -51.88 10.03 18.54
N CYS A 410 -50.80 9.23 18.65
CA CYS A 410 -49.45 9.76 18.79
C CYS A 410 -48.85 10.24 17.45
N GLY A 411 -49.31 9.71 16.31
CA GLY A 411 -48.88 10.12 14.97
C GLY A 411 -49.40 11.48 14.49
N PHE A 412 -50.49 11.98 15.08
CA PHE A 412 -51.12 13.24 14.65
C PHE A 412 -50.49 14.52 15.25
N LEU A 413 -49.51 14.39 16.17
CA LEU A 413 -48.91 15.52 16.89
C LEU A 413 -47.55 16.00 16.35
N LEU A 414 -47.06 15.45 15.22
CA LEU A 414 -45.73 15.79 14.68
C LEU A 414 -45.70 16.39 13.26
N THR A 415 -46.83 16.76 12.65
CA THR A 415 -46.81 17.49 11.38
C THR A 415 -47.88 18.60 11.32
N PHE A 416 -47.47 19.83 11.62
CA PHE A 416 -48.13 21.01 11.06
C PHE A 416 -47.31 21.47 9.86
N GLN A 417 -47.73 21.04 8.67
CA GLN A 417 -47.28 21.60 7.39
C GLN A 417 -48.49 22.31 6.78
N PRO A 418 -48.37 23.58 6.33
CA PRO A 418 -49.52 24.28 5.76
C PRO A 418 -49.85 23.71 4.37
N LEU A 419 -51.13 23.45 4.16
CA LEU A 419 -51.73 23.04 2.88
C LEU A 419 -51.36 24.03 1.76
N SER A 420 -50.66 23.56 0.72
CA SER A 420 -50.60 24.21 -0.60
C SER A 420 -51.43 23.37 -1.59
N PRO A 421 -52.31 23.97 -2.41
CA PRO A 421 -53.12 23.23 -3.36
C PRO A 421 -52.36 23.15 -4.68
N HIS A 422 -51.63 22.06 -4.94
CA HIS A 422 -51.37 21.45 -6.26
C HIS A 422 -50.27 20.37 -6.11
N PRO A 423 -50.44 19.15 -6.68
CA PRO A 423 -49.43 18.09 -6.56
C PRO A 423 -48.40 18.19 -7.70
N PRO A 424 -47.09 18.01 -7.44
CA PRO A 424 -46.14 17.63 -8.49
C PRO A 424 -45.90 16.11 -8.50
N PRO A 425 -45.50 15.54 -9.65
CA PRO A 425 -45.48 14.10 -9.90
C PRO A 425 -44.30 13.39 -9.26
N ILE A 426 -44.54 12.13 -8.90
CA ILE A 426 -43.60 11.16 -8.36
C ILE A 426 -42.62 10.73 -9.45
N PHE A 427 -41.32 10.94 -9.24
CA PHE A 427 -40.25 10.20 -9.90
C PHE A 427 -39.51 9.37 -8.85
N LEU A 428 -39.61 8.05 -8.99
CA LEU A 428 -38.87 7.05 -8.21
C LEU A 428 -37.48 6.85 -8.83
N SER A 429 -36.42 6.90 -8.03
CA SER A 429 -35.14 6.23 -8.34
C SER A 429 -34.79 5.25 -7.21
N PRO A 430 -34.55 3.96 -7.49
CA PRO A 430 -34.29 2.94 -6.48
C PRO A 430 -32.79 2.68 -6.34
N SER A 431 -32.19 2.84 -5.15
CA SER A 431 -30.82 2.36 -4.92
C SER A 431 -30.38 2.28 -3.45
N TRP A 432 -31.16 1.70 -2.53
CA TRP A 432 -30.66 1.27 -1.22
C TRP A 432 -31.35 -0.03 -0.76
N PHE A 433 -30.89 -1.17 -1.29
CA PHE A 433 -31.11 -2.49 -0.70
C PHE A 433 -29.84 -3.31 -0.92
N CYS A 434 -28.98 -3.38 0.11
CA CYS A 434 -27.95 -4.40 0.26
C CYS A 434 -27.45 -4.39 1.70
N LEU A 435 -28.12 -5.11 2.60
CA LEU A 435 -27.47 -5.67 3.79
C LEU A 435 -27.97 -7.11 3.98
N SER A 436 -26.99 -8.01 4.04
CA SER A 436 -27.12 -9.46 4.12
C SER A 436 -27.48 -9.92 5.55
N PRO A 437 -28.26 -11.01 5.72
CA PRO A 437 -28.61 -11.55 7.03
C PRO A 437 -27.54 -12.52 7.54
N ALA A 438 -26.73 -12.07 8.49
CA ALA A 438 -25.92 -12.93 9.34
C ALA A 438 -25.80 -12.24 10.69
N ASP A 439 -26.52 -12.78 11.68
CA ASP A 439 -26.35 -12.62 13.14
C ASP A 439 -27.73 -12.78 13.82
N LEU A 440 -28.28 -13.99 13.80
CA LEU A 440 -29.46 -14.37 14.58
C LEU A 440 -29.57 -15.89 14.75
N VAL A 441 -28.49 -16.56 15.18
CA VAL A 441 -28.57 -17.94 15.68
C VAL A 441 -27.48 -18.16 16.74
N GLU A 442 -27.75 -17.82 18.01
CA GLU A 442 -27.15 -18.52 19.17
C GLU A 442 -27.79 -18.08 20.50
N GLU A 443 -29.07 -18.38 20.70
CA GLU A 443 -29.61 -18.49 22.06
C GLU A 443 -30.97 -19.18 22.03
N ASN A 444 -30.98 -20.52 22.06
CA ASN A 444 -32.06 -21.35 22.60
C ASN A 444 -31.78 -22.85 22.37
N ARG A 445 -30.95 -23.44 23.22
CA ARG A 445 -31.01 -24.88 23.52
C ARG A 445 -30.74 -25.12 24.99
N ASN A 446 -31.80 -25.00 25.79
CA ASN A 446 -31.93 -25.68 27.06
C ASN A 446 -33.42 -25.95 27.29
N HIS A 447 -33.87 -27.16 26.94
CA HIS A 447 -34.90 -27.93 27.64
C HIS A 447 -35.20 -29.24 26.91
N GLY A 448 -35.01 -30.36 27.62
CA GLY A 448 -35.98 -31.46 27.66
C GLY A 448 -35.80 -32.65 26.71
N CYS A 449 -35.51 -33.79 27.35
CA CYS A 449 -35.62 -35.20 26.90
C CYS A 449 -34.58 -35.75 25.94
#